data_AF-A0A135SPC7-F1
#
_entry.id   AF-A0A135SPC7-F1
#
_cell.length_a   1.000
_cell.length_b   1.000
_cell.length_c   1.000
_cell.angle_alpha   90.00
_cell.angle_beta   90.00
_cell.angle_gamma   90.00
#
_symmetry.space_group_name_H-M   'P 1'
#
loop_
_entity.id
_entity.type
_entity.pdbx_description
1 polymer ?
#
loop_
_entity_poly.entity_id
_entity_poly.type
_entity_poly.pdbx_seq_one_letter_code
_entity_poly.pdbx_strand_id
1 'polypeptide(L)'
;MIASRPIVLYGHSYTPNPSKVVMILEELKIPYEHIIIDLAVVKEEPYLSINPNGRLPAIKDPNTGITLWESGAIVEYLVETYDDAGALSLASREARFHLKQWLHFQVSGQGPYFGQLGWFKLFHPEDVPSAKERYEEQTVRVFSVLDRALKGKKYLVGDKAYVVDTLIEKDTPPVPASPFPVPIISGSITPFSHLQICSLAMNSNFDPEIHFPPEKSPLFTTHLELFP
;
A
#
# COMPACT_ATOMS: atom_id res chain seq x y z
N MET A 1 -16.84 -18.15 3.93
CA MET A 1 -16.33 -19.41 3.32
C MET A 1 -15.02 -19.09 2.62
N ILE A 2 -14.11 -20.02 2.35
CA ILE A 2 -12.98 -19.71 1.43
C ILE A 2 -13.53 -19.56 0.01
N ALA A 3 -13.03 -18.58 -0.76
CA ALA A 3 -13.42 -18.38 -2.16
C ALA A 3 -13.16 -19.64 -2.98
N SER A 4 -14.18 -20.13 -3.70
CA SER A 4 -14.07 -21.36 -4.49
C SER A 4 -13.55 -21.13 -5.91
N ARG A 5 -13.63 -19.89 -6.41
CA ARG A 5 -13.07 -19.44 -7.68
C ARG A 5 -12.07 -18.28 -7.47
N PRO A 6 -10.99 -18.19 -8.27
CA PRO A 6 -10.03 -17.11 -8.14
C PRO A 6 -10.65 -15.73 -8.34
N ILE A 7 -10.36 -14.79 -7.45
CA ILE A 7 -10.72 -13.37 -7.62
C ILE A 7 -9.79 -12.76 -8.67
N VAL A 8 -10.32 -11.95 -9.58
CA VAL A 8 -9.48 -11.19 -10.53
C VAL A 8 -9.08 -9.88 -9.88
N LEU A 9 -7.78 -9.63 -9.74
CA LEU A 9 -7.20 -8.37 -9.28
C LEU A 9 -6.60 -7.62 -10.48
N TYR A 10 -7.13 -6.42 -10.76
CA TYR A 10 -6.53 -5.49 -11.70
C TYR A 10 -5.62 -4.54 -10.94
N GLY A 11 -4.31 -4.61 -11.20
CA GLY A 11 -3.32 -3.92 -10.40
C GLY A 11 -1.98 -3.74 -11.11
N HIS A 12 -1.06 -3.07 -10.43
CA HIS A 12 0.34 -3.00 -10.83
C HIS A 12 1.21 -3.10 -9.59
N SER A 13 2.17 -4.02 -9.60
CA SER A 13 3.09 -4.32 -8.49
C SER A 13 3.87 -3.11 -7.93
N TYR A 14 4.21 -2.13 -8.76
CA TYR A 14 4.96 -0.93 -8.35
C TYR A 14 4.11 0.11 -7.60
N THR A 15 2.78 -0.03 -7.59
CA THR A 15 1.91 0.92 -6.90
C THR A 15 1.55 0.39 -5.51
N PRO A 16 1.54 1.23 -4.46
CA PRO A 16 1.29 0.75 -3.11
C PRO A 16 -0.12 0.18 -2.90
N ASN A 17 -1.16 0.76 -3.53
CA ASN A 17 -2.56 0.40 -3.26
C ASN A 17 -2.97 -1.03 -3.71
N PRO A 18 -2.66 -1.52 -4.93
CA PRO A 18 -2.93 -2.92 -5.30
C PRO A 18 -2.18 -3.91 -4.43
N SER A 19 -0.97 -3.52 -4.06
CA SER A 19 -0.06 -4.24 -3.20
C SER A 19 -0.64 -4.50 -1.80
N LYS A 20 -1.57 -3.66 -1.32
CA LYS A 20 -2.37 -3.87 -0.10
C LYS A 20 -3.37 -5.01 -0.25
N VAL A 21 -4.07 -5.03 -1.39
CA VAL A 21 -5.07 -6.05 -1.69
C VAL A 21 -4.42 -7.43 -1.80
N VAL A 22 -3.26 -7.52 -2.45
CA VAL A 22 -2.47 -8.75 -2.53
C VAL A 22 -2.17 -9.31 -1.15
N MET A 23 -1.70 -8.48 -0.21
CA MET A 23 -1.40 -8.94 1.15
C MET A 23 -2.61 -9.58 1.84
N ILE A 24 -3.82 -9.04 1.62
CA ILE A 24 -5.04 -9.58 2.23
C ILE A 24 -5.48 -10.87 1.56
N LEU A 25 -5.35 -10.95 0.24
CA LEU A 25 -5.62 -12.18 -0.51
C LEU A 25 -4.69 -13.31 -0.05
N GLU A 26 -3.39 -13.04 0.11
CA GLU A 26 -2.39 -14.02 0.59
C GLU A 26 -2.67 -14.46 2.04
N GLU A 27 -2.91 -13.49 2.94
CA GLU A 27 -3.15 -13.78 4.36
C GLU A 27 -4.42 -14.62 4.57
N LEU A 28 -5.48 -14.30 3.83
CA LEU A 28 -6.74 -15.08 3.85
C LEU A 28 -6.69 -16.33 2.97
N LYS A 29 -5.56 -16.58 2.28
CA LYS A 29 -5.36 -17.70 1.35
C LYS A 29 -6.45 -17.77 0.28
N ILE A 30 -6.90 -16.61 -0.18
CA ILE A 30 -7.91 -16.48 -1.23
C ILE A 30 -7.19 -16.63 -2.57
N PRO A 31 -7.57 -17.60 -3.43
CA PRO A 31 -7.00 -17.70 -4.76
C PRO A 31 -7.33 -16.45 -5.58
N TYR A 32 -6.36 -15.95 -6.36
CA TYR A 32 -6.56 -14.80 -7.23
C TYR A 32 -5.72 -14.88 -8.51
N GLU A 33 -6.21 -14.21 -9.54
CA GLU A 33 -5.48 -13.93 -10.79
C GLU A 33 -5.11 -12.44 -10.79
N HIS A 34 -3.83 -12.12 -11.01
CA HIS A 34 -3.36 -10.74 -11.05
C HIS A 34 -3.18 -10.28 -12.50
N ILE A 35 -4.11 -9.45 -12.98
CA ILE A 35 -4.02 -8.80 -14.28
C ILE A 35 -3.26 -7.48 -14.12
N ILE A 36 -2.10 -7.40 -14.75
CA ILE A 36 -1.28 -6.20 -14.75
C ILE A 36 -1.86 -5.17 -15.71
N ILE A 37 -2.16 -3.97 -15.20
CA ILE A 37 -2.64 -2.83 -15.99
C ILE A 37 -1.57 -1.75 -15.99
N ASP A 38 -1.16 -1.30 -17.18
CA ASP A 38 -0.23 -0.19 -17.34
C ASP A 38 -0.87 1.12 -16.86
N LEU A 39 -0.12 1.94 -16.12
CA LEU A 39 -0.58 3.23 -15.63
C LEU A 39 -0.90 4.23 -16.75
N ALA A 40 -0.32 4.05 -17.94
CA ALA A 40 -0.61 4.88 -19.11
C ALA A 40 -2.06 4.70 -19.60
N VAL A 41 -2.65 3.51 -19.43
CA VAL A 41 -3.96 3.16 -20.01
C VAL A 41 -5.10 3.10 -18.98
N VAL A 42 -4.84 3.41 -17.70
CA VAL A 42 -5.89 3.39 -16.66
C VAL A 42 -6.99 4.44 -16.90
N LYS A 43 -6.77 5.39 -17.79
CA LYS A 43 -7.76 6.42 -18.19
C LYS A 43 -8.48 6.08 -19.49
N GLU A 44 -8.31 4.86 -19.99
CA GLU A 44 -8.87 4.41 -21.27
C GLU A 44 -9.77 3.19 -21.07
N GLU A 45 -10.62 2.92 -22.07
CA GLU A 45 -11.31 1.64 -22.16
C GLU A 45 -10.32 0.51 -22.52
N PRO A 46 -10.55 -0.73 -22.05
CA PRO A 46 -11.72 -1.19 -21.31
C PRO A 46 -11.64 -0.99 -19.79
N TYR A 47 -10.58 -0.36 -19.27
CA TYR A 47 -10.39 -0.27 -17.82
C TYR A 47 -11.40 0.66 -17.14
N LEU A 48 -11.78 1.76 -17.80
CA LEU A 48 -12.81 2.66 -17.27
C LEU A 48 -14.17 1.97 -17.05
N SER A 49 -14.51 0.97 -17.86
CA SER A 49 -15.69 0.12 -17.63
C SER A 49 -15.61 -0.72 -16.34
N ILE A 50 -14.41 -0.99 -15.82
CA ILE A 50 -14.19 -1.71 -14.54
C ILE A 50 -14.13 -0.71 -13.38
N ASN A 51 -13.37 0.37 -13.56
CA ASN A 51 -13.22 1.44 -12.58
C ASN A 51 -13.33 2.81 -13.26
N PRO A 52 -14.46 3.52 -13.11
CA PRO A 52 -14.66 4.83 -13.73
C PRO A 52 -13.73 5.93 -13.15
N ASN A 53 -13.14 5.73 -11.96
CA ASN A 53 -12.10 6.62 -11.42
C ASN A 53 -10.80 6.51 -12.23
N GLY A 54 -10.59 5.39 -12.93
CA GLY A 54 -9.38 5.12 -13.71
C GLY A 54 -8.12 5.14 -12.84
N ARG A 55 -8.16 4.44 -11.70
CA ARG A 55 -7.04 4.27 -10.78
C ARG A 55 -6.97 2.83 -10.26
N LEU A 56 -5.78 2.30 -10.03
CA LEU A 56 -5.61 0.96 -9.47
C LEU A 56 -5.68 0.99 -7.93
N PRO A 57 -6.13 -0.08 -7.28
CA PRO A 57 -6.63 -1.34 -7.84
C PRO A 57 -8.15 -1.37 -8.10
N ALA A 58 -8.57 -2.39 -8.84
CA ALA A 58 -9.94 -2.89 -8.85
C ALA A 58 -9.93 -4.43 -8.73
N ILE A 59 -11.03 -5.02 -8.26
CA ILE A 59 -11.24 -6.47 -8.25
C ILE A 59 -12.54 -6.85 -8.96
N LYS A 60 -12.59 -8.08 -9.45
CA LYS A 60 -13.82 -8.76 -9.83
C LYS A 60 -13.87 -10.10 -9.11
N ASP A 61 -14.87 -10.27 -8.27
CA ASP A 61 -15.07 -11.50 -7.52
C ASP A 61 -16.13 -12.36 -8.22
N PRO A 62 -15.76 -13.47 -8.86
CA PRO A 62 -16.73 -14.32 -9.52
C PRO A 62 -17.67 -15.01 -8.52
N ASN A 63 -17.25 -15.22 -7.27
CA ASN A 63 -18.01 -15.96 -6.25
C ASN A 63 -19.25 -15.21 -5.80
N THR A 64 -19.18 -13.88 -5.72
CA THR A 64 -20.31 -13.00 -5.36
C THR A 64 -20.86 -12.20 -6.54
N GLY A 65 -20.11 -12.11 -7.64
CA GLY A 65 -20.44 -11.31 -8.82
C GLY A 65 -20.10 -9.83 -8.68
N ILE A 66 -19.48 -9.40 -7.57
CA ILE A 66 -19.16 -7.98 -7.36
C ILE A 66 -17.93 -7.56 -8.18
N THR A 67 -17.98 -6.33 -8.70
CA THR A 67 -16.81 -5.61 -9.21
C THR A 67 -16.63 -4.37 -8.34
N LEU A 68 -15.43 -4.18 -7.79
CA LEU A 68 -15.18 -3.19 -6.74
C LEU A 68 -13.82 -2.51 -6.94
N TRP A 69 -13.76 -1.21 -6.68
CA TRP A 69 -12.54 -0.40 -6.66
C TRP A 69 -12.46 0.40 -5.35
N GLU A 70 -11.36 1.12 -5.15
CA GLU A 70 -10.86 1.62 -3.85
C GLU A 70 -10.27 0.53 -2.96
N SER A 71 -8.95 0.62 -2.74
CA SER A 71 -8.20 -0.40 -1.98
C SER A 71 -8.72 -0.60 -0.54
N GLY A 72 -9.17 0.46 0.13
CA GLY A 72 -9.78 0.35 1.47
C GLY A 72 -11.09 -0.43 1.44
N ALA A 73 -11.98 -0.11 0.50
CA ALA A 73 -13.26 -0.81 0.36
C ALA A 73 -13.07 -2.28 -0.02
N ILE A 74 -12.10 -2.57 -0.89
CA ILE A 74 -11.73 -3.94 -1.26
C ILE A 74 -11.26 -4.73 -0.04
N VAL A 75 -10.40 -4.13 0.78
CA VAL A 75 -9.92 -4.75 2.03
C VAL A 75 -11.08 -5.09 2.97
N GLU A 76 -11.98 -4.13 3.21
CA GLU A 76 -13.15 -4.37 4.06
C GLU A 76 -14.02 -5.50 3.52
N TYR A 77 -14.28 -5.47 2.20
CA TYR A 77 -15.05 -6.49 1.51
C TYR A 77 -14.45 -7.89 1.68
N LEU A 78 -13.14 -8.04 1.46
CA LEU A 78 -12.45 -9.32 1.55
C LEU A 78 -12.50 -9.88 2.98
N VAL A 79 -12.24 -9.05 3.98
CA VAL A 79 -12.31 -9.46 5.39
C VAL A 79 -13.74 -9.81 5.78
N GLU A 80 -14.73 -8.98 5.44
CA GLU A 80 -16.13 -9.24 5.81
C GLU A 80 -16.71 -10.48 5.11
N THR A 81 -16.24 -10.83 3.91
CA THR A 81 -16.77 -11.94 3.10
C THR A 81 -16.05 -13.27 3.34
N TYR A 82 -14.73 -13.23 3.53
CA TYR A 82 -13.87 -14.43 3.46
C TYR A 82 -13.11 -14.76 4.75
N ASP A 83 -13.05 -13.86 5.75
CA ASP A 83 -12.35 -14.11 7.01
C ASP A 83 -13.19 -14.89 8.04
N ASP A 84 -13.71 -16.06 7.67
CA ASP A 84 -14.52 -16.90 8.57
C ASP A 84 -13.76 -17.33 9.82
N ALA A 85 -12.45 -17.55 9.68
CA ALA A 85 -11.58 -18.01 10.76
C ALA A 85 -11.29 -16.89 11.77
N GLY A 86 -11.69 -15.65 11.48
CA GLY A 86 -11.38 -14.50 12.31
C GLY A 86 -9.89 -14.25 12.42
N ALA A 87 -9.11 -14.51 11.37
CA ALA A 87 -7.68 -14.22 11.35
C ALA A 87 -7.46 -12.70 11.41
N LEU A 88 -8.20 -11.96 10.58
CA LEU A 88 -8.07 -10.51 10.40
C LEU A 88 -9.23 -9.69 10.98
N SER A 89 -10.33 -10.31 11.37
CA SER A 89 -11.51 -9.64 11.90
C SER A 89 -11.50 -9.65 13.43
N LEU A 90 -12.21 -8.66 13.99
CA LEU A 90 -12.42 -8.48 15.43
C LEU A 90 -13.81 -8.95 15.84
N ALA A 91 -13.87 -9.63 16.99
CA ALA A 91 -15.12 -10.21 17.50
C ALA A 91 -16.14 -9.14 17.94
N SER A 92 -15.69 -8.02 18.52
CA SER A 92 -16.61 -6.99 19.01
C SER A 92 -16.93 -5.95 17.94
N ARG A 93 -18.20 -5.51 17.90
CA ARG A 93 -18.67 -4.45 16.99
C ARG A 93 -17.86 -3.17 17.13
N GLU A 94 -17.54 -2.79 18.37
CA GLU A 94 -16.74 -1.60 18.69
C GLU A 94 -15.33 -1.69 18.08
N ALA A 95 -14.66 -2.82 18.27
CA ALA A 95 -13.30 -3.00 17.80
C ALA A 95 -13.21 -2.98 16.27
N ARG A 96 -14.25 -3.48 15.56
CA ARG A 96 -14.37 -3.32 14.10
C ARG A 96 -14.42 -1.86 13.66
N PHE A 97 -15.15 -0.99 14.37
CA PHE A 97 -15.17 0.44 14.02
C PHE A 97 -13.84 1.13 14.29
N HIS A 98 -13.10 0.72 15.31
CA HIS A 98 -11.72 1.20 15.51
C HIS A 98 -10.77 0.77 14.40
N LEU A 99 -10.92 -0.44 13.85
CA LEU A 99 -10.17 -0.85 12.66
C LEU A 99 -10.54 0.01 11.45
N LYS A 100 -11.83 0.23 11.21
CA LYS A 100 -12.30 1.11 10.13
C LYS A 100 -11.74 2.52 10.30
N GLN A 101 -11.70 3.06 11.52
CA GLN A 101 -11.09 4.37 11.81
C GLN A 101 -9.63 4.43 11.33
N TRP A 102 -8.82 3.43 11.68
CA TRP A 102 -7.42 3.40 11.26
C TRP A 102 -7.27 3.17 9.75
N LEU A 103 -8.12 2.34 9.14
CA LEU A 103 -8.14 2.15 7.70
C LEU A 103 -8.47 3.46 6.98
N HIS A 104 -9.46 4.22 7.47
CA HIS A 104 -9.80 5.53 6.92
C HIS A 104 -8.69 6.55 7.14
N PHE A 105 -7.99 6.51 8.29
CA PHE A 105 -6.78 7.30 8.50
C PHE A 105 -5.69 6.99 7.47
N GLN A 106 -5.51 5.71 7.14
CA GLN A 106 -4.58 5.24 6.11
C GLN A 106 -4.97 5.78 4.73
N VAL A 107 -6.19 5.52 4.25
CA VAL A 107 -6.61 5.83 2.87
C VAL A 107 -6.84 7.33 2.61
N SER A 108 -7.12 8.13 3.64
CA SER A 108 -7.35 9.58 3.51
C SER A 108 -6.20 10.45 4.01
N GLY A 109 -5.43 9.96 4.98
CA GLY A 109 -4.41 10.73 5.69
C GLY A 109 -2.97 10.31 5.40
N GLN A 110 -2.69 9.02 5.25
CA GLN A 110 -1.35 8.55 4.90
C GLN A 110 -1.15 8.55 3.38
N GLY A 111 -1.94 7.74 2.67
CA GLY A 111 -1.76 7.47 1.25
C GLY A 111 -1.71 8.74 0.39
N PRO A 112 -2.71 9.65 0.48
CA PRO A 112 -2.73 10.86 -0.35
C PRO A 112 -1.54 11.79 -0.09
N TYR A 113 -1.20 12.04 1.18
CA TYR A 113 -0.12 12.97 1.53
C TYR A 113 1.26 12.41 1.13
N PHE A 114 1.48 11.11 1.34
CA PHE A 114 2.72 10.46 0.92
C PHE A 114 2.82 10.43 -0.61
N GLY A 115 1.70 10.20 -1.30
CA GLY A 115 1.62 10.28 -2.75
C GLY A 115 1.97 11.67 -3.28
N GLN A 116 1.50 12.74 -2.63
CA GLN A 116 1.88 14.11 -3.02
C GLN A 116 3.36 14.38 -2.78
N LEU A 117 3.91 13.94 -1.65
CA LEU A 117 5.36 14.06 -1.40
C LEU A 117 6.18 13.37 -2.50
N GLY A 118 5.82 12.13 -2.85
CA GLY A 118 6.45 11.39 -3.93
C GLY A 118 6.33 12.11 -5.28
N TRP A 119 5.15 12.67 -5.58
CA TRP A 119 4.92 13.46 -6.79
C TRP A 119 5.85 14.67 -6.91
N PHE A 120 5.91 15.52 -5.89
CA PHE A 120 6.78 16.70 -5.91
C PHE A 120 8.27 16.34 -5.89
N LYS A 121 8.67 15.19 -5.36
CA LYS A 121 10.06 14.74 -5.36
C LYS A 121 10.52 14.12 -6.68
N LEU A 122 9.65 13.38 -7.36
CA LEU A 122 10.06 12.48 -8.44
C LEU A 122 9.48 12.83 -9.82
N PHE A 123 8.32 13.48 -9.86
CA PHE A 123 7.53 13.57 -11.10
C PHE A 123 7.15 15.00 -11.48
N HIS A 124 7.03 15.91 -10.51
CA HIS A 124 6.71 17.30 -10.81
C HIS A 124 7.81 17.93 -11.68
N PRO A 125 7.47 18.61 -12.79
CA PRO A 125 8.46 19.09 -13.77
C PRO A 125 9.35 20.21 -13.22
N GLU A 126 8.84 20.94 -12.23
CA GLU A 126 9.56 22.02 -11.55
C GLU A 126 9.90 21.63 -10.11
N ASP A 127 11.02 22.13 -9.60
CA ASP A 127 11.33 22.04 -8.18
C ASP A 127 10.51 23.08 -7.40
N VAL A 128 9.65 22.61 -6.50
CA VAL A 128 8.79 23.43 -5.64
C VAL A 128 9.11 23.13 -4.16
N PRO A 129 10.15 23.76 -3.57
CA PRO A 129 10.60 23.43 -2.21
C PRO A 129 9.52 23.54 -1.14
N SER A 130 8.69 24.59 -1.20
CA SER A 130 7.60 24.81 -0.23
C SER A 130 6.54 23.71 -0.26
N ALA A 131 6.28 23.10 -1.42
CA ALA A 131 5.37 21.97 -1.53
C ALA A 131 6.00 20.70 -0.94
N LYS A 132 7.28 20.42 -1.26
CA LYS A 132 8.02 19.29 -0.69
C LYS A 132 8.05 19.36 0.84
N GLU A 133 8.43 20.51 1.39
CA GLU A 133 8.47 20.76 2.84
C GLU A 133 7.09 20.55 3.48
N ARG A 134 6.04 21.14 2.90
CA ARG A 134 4.67 20.95 3.38
C ARG A 134 4.29 19.47 3.47
N TYR A 135 4.55 18.67 2.43
CA TYR A 135 4.16 17.27 2.43
C TYR A 135 5.08 16.40 3.29
N GLU A 136 6.36 16.77 3.45
CA GLU A 136 7.27 16.16 4.44
C GLU A 136 6.75 16.36 5.87
N GLU A 137 6.37 17.58 6.24
CA GLU A 137 5.77 17.87 7.55
C GLU A 137 4.49 17.05 7.78
N GLN A 138 3.66 16.87 6.75
CA GLN A 138 2.47 16.01 6.86
C GLN A 138 2.83 14.54 7.04
N THR A 139 3.86 14.05 6.35
CA THR A 139 4.38 12.69 6.55
C THR A 139 4.88 12.49 7.98
N VAL A 140 5.68 13.42 8.52
CA VAL A 140 6.15 13.40 9.92
C VAL A 140 4.98 13.45 10.90
N ARG A 141 3.97 14.29 10.62
CA ARG A 141 2.75 14.38 11.45
C ARG A 141 2.00 13.05 11.49
N VAL A 142 1.85 12.37 10.36
CA VAL A 142 1.20 11.05 10.27
C VAL A 142 1.95 10.02 11.10
N PHE A 143 3.27 9.92 10.96
CA PHE A 143 4.09 9.03 11.79
C PHE A 143 3.96 9.35 13.28
N SER A 144 3.93 10.63 13.65
CA SER A 144 3.76 11.06 15.04
C SER A 144 2.39 10.65 15.63
N VAL A 145 1.34 10.54 14.81
CA VAL A 145 0.04 10.02 15.26
C VAL A 145 0.14 8.52 15.55
N LEU A 146 0.79 7.77 14.67
CA LEU A 146 0.99 6.33 14.81
C LEU A 146 1.85 6.00 16.04
N ASP A 147 2.94 6.74 16.24
CA ASP A 147 3.82 6.62 17.41
C ASP A 147 3.03 6.79 18.72
N ARG A 148 2.25 7.88 18.83
CA ARG A 148 1.39 8.10 20.01
C ARG A 148 0.37 7.00 20.21
N ALA A 149 -0.23 6.48 19.15
CA ALA A 149 -1.24 5.44 19.23
C ALA A 149 -0.68 4.07 19.63
N LEU A 150 0.54 3.77 19.20
CA LEU A 150 1.25 2.51 19.48
C LEU A 150 2.05 2.55 20.79
N LYS A 151 2.16 3.70 21.45
CA LYS A 151 2.88 3.80 22.72
C LYS A 151 2.31 2.82 23.75
N GLY A 152 3.13 1.84 24.15
CA GLY A 152 2.74 0.79 25.10
C GLY A 152 1.80 -0.27 24.53
N LYS A 153 1.61 -0.32 23.21
CA LYS A 153 0.77 -1.31 22.51
C LYS A 153 1.57 -2.00 21.42
N LYS A 154 1.19 -3.25 21.12
CA LYS A 154 1.78 -4.01 20.02
C LYS A 154 1.10 -3.74 18.68
N TYR A 155 -0.18 -3.39 18.71
CA TYR A 155 -1.03 -3.19 17.53
C TYR A 155 -1.96 -1.99 17.72
N LEU A 156 -2.48 -1.44 16.63
CA LEU A 156 -3.35 -0.26 16.65
C LEU A 156 -4.70 -0.51 17.31
N VAL A 157 -5.22 -1.73 17.21
CA VAL A 157 -6.48 -2.16 17.81
C VAL A 157 -6.27 -3.54 18.42
N GLY A 158 -6.82 -3.79 19.60
CA GLY A 158 -6.76 -5.12 20.24
C GLY A 158 -5.34 -5.62 20.52
N ASP A 159 -5.16 -6.93 20.37
CA ASP A 159 -3.99 -7.70 20.82
C ASP A 159 -3.36 -8.59 19.72
N LYS A 160 -3.79 -8.45 18.46
CA LYS A 160 -3.21 -9.12 17.29
C LYS A 160 -2.99 -8.15 16.12
N ALA A 161 -2.17 -8.55 15.14
CA ALA A 161 -1.93 -7.75 13.94
C ALA A 161 -3.18 -7.73 13.07
N TYR A 162 -3.51 -6.57 12.54
CA TYR A 162 -4.63 -6.41 11.63
C TYR A 162 -4.15 -5.87 10.29
N VAL A 163 -5.06 -5.92 9.31
CA VAL A 163 -4.84 -5.33 7.99
C VAL A 163 -4.24 -3.94 8.11
N VAL A 164 -4.79 -3.08 8.97
CA VAL A 164 -4.30 -1.70 9.05
C VAL A 164 -2.84 -1.59 9.48
N ASP A 165 -2.36 -2.50 10.35
CA ASP A 165 -0.95 -2.54 10.74
C ASP A 165 -0.04 -2.91 9.55
N THR A 166 -0.48 -3.81 8.66
CA THR A 166 0.28 -4.21 7.45
C THR A 166 0.21 -3.16 6.33
N LEU A 167 -0.90 -2.41 6.24
CA LEU A 167 -1.05 -1.33 5.25
C LEU A 167 -0.12 -0.14 5.53
N ILE A 168 0.14 0.14 6.81
CA ILE A 168 0.98 1.26 7.23
C ILE A 168 2.46 1.01 6.92
N GLU A 169 2.91 -0.24 7.03
CA GLU A 169 4.29 -0.68 6.76
C GLU A 169 4.68 -0.57 5.27
N LYS A 170 3.74 -0.76 4.35
CA LYS A 170 4.04 -0.82 2.91
C LYS A 170 4.10 0.55 2.23
N ASP A 171 3.35 1.52 2.73
CA ASP A 171 3.34 2.88 2.17
C ASP A 171 4.57 3.70 2.61
N THR A 172 5.49 3.12 3.39
CA THR A 172 6.77 3.75 3.75
C THR A 172 7.74 3.76 2.55
N PRO A 173 8.29 4.91 2.13
CA PRO A 173 9.24 4.95 1.02
C PRO A 173 10.54 4.17 1.34
N PRO A 174 11.20 3.55 0.34
CA PRO A 174 12.49 2.89 0.55
C PRO A 174 13.56 3.91 0.96
N VAL A 175 14.40 3.53 1.93
CA VAL A 175 15.48 4.36 2.49
C VAL A 175 16.83 3.78 2.04
N PRO A 176 17.86 4.61 1.77
CA PRO A 176 19.22 4.11 1.59
C PRO A 176 19.68 3.31 2.82
N ALA A 177 20.50 2.28 2.56
CA ALA A 177 20.86 1.27 3.54
C ALA A 177 21.34 1.87 4.87
N SER A 178 20.68 1.48 5.95
CA SER A 178 21.18 1.66 7.31
C SER A 178 22.56 0.96 7.43
N PRO A 179 23.56 1.55 8.11
CA PRO A 179 24.83 0.87 8.40
C PRO A 179 24.67 -0.31 9.37
N PHE A 180 23.45 -0.57 9.85
CA PHE A 180 23.14 -1.71 10.70
C PHE A 180 22.51 -2.84 9.85
N PRO A 181 23.03 -4.08 9.94
CA PRO A 181 22.54 -5.19 9.15
C PRO A 181 21.06 -5.46 9.46
N VAL A 182 20.21 -5.35 8.45
CA VAL A 182 18.81 -5.75 8.52
C VAL A 182 18.73 -7.24 8.19
N PRO A 183 18.25 -8.10 9.11
CA PRO A 183 18.02 -9.50 8.77
C PRO A 183 16.81 -9.58 7.83
N ILE A 184 17.03 -10.04 6.60
CA ILE A 184 15.96 -10.44 5.68
C ILE A 184 15.37 -11.73 6.26
N ILE A 185 14.18 -11.67 6.84
CA ILE A 185 13.46 -12.87 7.31
C ILE A 185 12.32 -13.14 6.34
N SER A 186 12.50 -14.17 5.52
CA SER A 186 11.42 -14.81 4.78
C SER A 186 10.33 -15.28 5.76
N GLY A 187 9.09 -14.85 5.56
CA GLY A 187 7.91 -15.64 5.94
C GLY A 187 7.39 -15.54 7.37
N SER A 188 7.65 -14.47 8.13
CA SER A 188 6.86 -14.21 9.36
C SER A 188 6.73 -12.73 9.67
N ILE A 189 5.48 -12.28 9.81
CA ILE A 189 5.12 -10.94 10.25
C ILE A 189 5.61 -10.79 11.70
N THR A 190 6.74 -10.12 11.88
CA THR A 190 7.16 -9.63 13.19
C THR A 190 7.07 -8.10 13.17
N PRO A 191 6.51 -7.47 14.21
CA PRO A 191 6.34 -6.02 14.23
C PRO A 191 7.72 -5.36 14.29
N PHE A 192 7.99 -4.48 13.33
CA PHE A 192 9.12 -3.56 13.44
C PHE A 192 8.99 -2.77 14.74
N SER A 193 10.09 -2.69 15.48
CA SER A 193 10.12 -1.92 16.72
C SER A 193 9.89 -0.43 16.40
N HIS A 194 9.15 0.25 17.29
CA HIS A 194 8.78 1.68 17.29
C HIS A 194 9.86 2.66 16.75
N LEU A 195 11.13 2.30 16.89
CA LEU A 195 12.30 3.08 16.51
C LEU A 195 12.69 2.98 15.03
N GLN A 196 12.31 1.91 14.33
CA GLN A 196 12.72 1.68 12.94
C GLN A 196 11.91 2.56 11.97
N ILE A 197 10.61 2.71 12.17
CA ILE A 197 9.75 3.58 11.34
C ILE A 197 10.16 5.06 11.48
N CYS A 198 10.49 5.50 12.71
CA CYS A 198 10.95 6.87 12.97
C CYS A 198 12.37 7.13 12.43
N SER A 199 13.29 6.17 12.54
CA SER A 199 14.66 6.29 11.99
C SER A 199 14.68 6.30 10.45
N LEU A 200 13.74 5.61 9.80
CA LEU A 200 13.63 5.52 8.34
C LEU A 200 13.09 6.83 7.72
N ALA A 201 12.23 7.56 8.44
CA ALA A 201 11.70 8.85 7.99
C ALA A 201 12.70 10.03 8.12
N MET A 202 13.76 9.88 8.92
CA MET A 202 14.64 10.99 9.34
C MET A 202 16.00 11.04 8.62
N ASN A 203 16.44 9.98 7.93
CA ASN A 203 17.73 9.99 7.22
C ASN A 203 17.60 10.55 5.80
N SER A 204 17.61 11.87 5.70
CA SER A 204 17.81 12.64 4.48
C SER A 204 19.29 12.57 4.07
N ASN A 205 19.59 11.73 3.09
CA ASN A 205 20.65 11.91 2.08
C ASN A 205 20.47 10.82 1.02
N PHE A 206 19.83 11.20 -0.09
CA PHE A 206 19.67 10.33 -1.26
C PHE A 206 20.93 10.46 -2.14
N ASP A 207 21.70 9.39 -2.26
CA ASP A 207 22.81 9.27 -3.21
C ASP A 207 22.23 8.81 -4.57
N PRO A 208 22.36 9.61 -5.64
CA PRO A 208 21.79 9.28 -6.95
C PRO A 208 22.48 8.11 -7.68
N GLU A 209 23.59 7.55 -7.17
CA GLU A 209 24.40 6.52 -7.87
C GLU A 209 24.17 5.05 -7.40
N ILE A 210 23.01 4.70 -6.85
CA ILE A 210 22.72 3.27 -6.58
C ILE A 210 22.38 2.54 -7.89
N HIS A 211 23.42 1.96 -8.50
CA HIS A 211 23.32 1.02 -9.60
C HIS A 211 22.62 -0.29 -9.17
N PHE A 212 21.48 -0.59 -9.82
CA PHE A 212 20.90 -1.92 -9.80
C PHE A 212 21.80 -2.90 -10.58
N PRO A 213 22.01 -4.15 -10.11
CA PRO A 213 22.80 -5.12 -10.85
C PRO A 213 22.13 -5.41 -12.20
N PRO A 214 22.90 -5.53 -13.30
CA PRO A 214 22.35 -5.79 -14.61
C PRO A 214 22.00 -7.28 -14.76
N GLU A 215 21.15 -7.55 -15.75
CA GLU A 215 20.77 -8.83 -16.37
C GLU A 215 19.33 -9.29 -16.08
N LYS A 216 18.50 -9.68 -17.07
CA LYS A 216 18.61 -9.84 -18.53
C LYS A 216 17.17 -9.93 -19.08
N SER A 217 16.76 -9.01 -19.94
CA SER A 217 15.73 -9.23 -20.98
C SER A 217 15.74 -8.02 -21.94
N PRO A 218 15.94 -8.22 -23.25
CA PRO A 218 16.20 -7.12 -24.17
C PRO A 218 14.88 -6.61 -24.73
N LEU A 219 14.43 -5.41 -24.36
CA LEU A 219 13.41 -4.66 -25.13
C LEU A 219 13.19 -3.24 -24.55
N PHE A 220 14.26 -2.46 -24.30
CA PHE A 220 14.09 -1.02 -24.11
C PHE A 220 15.28 -0.27 -24.69
N THR A 221 15.19 0.04 -25.98
CA THR A 221 15.91 1.17 -26.57
C THR A 221 14.84 2.12 -27.09
N THR A 222 14.97 3.40 -26.74
CA THR A 222 14.33 4.58 -27.33
C THR A 222 12.80 4.67 -27.24
N HIS A 223 12.29 5.65 -26.48
CA HIS A 223 11.50 6.79 -26.96
C HIS A 223 11.13 7.70 -25.78
N LEU A 224 12.00 8.67 -25.50
CA LEU A 224 11.77 9.82 -24.61
C LEU A 224 11.30 11.02 -25.44
N GLU A 225 10.29 10.80 -26.27
CA GLU A 225 9.53 11.86 -26.92
C GLU A 225 8.09 11.37 -26.86
N LEU A 226 7.19 12.23 -26.35
CA LEU A 226 5.72 12.18 -26.35
C LEU A 226 5.15 12.47 -24.95
N PHE A 227 5.24 13.75 -24.55
CA PHE A 227 4.16 14.42 -23.84
C PHE A 227 4.04 15.84 -24.44
N PRO A 228 2.93 16.17 -25.15
CA PRO A 228 2.54 17.56 -25.35
C PRO A 228 1.99 18.18 -24.06
#